data_AF-A0A7Y0S280-F1
#
_entry.id   AF-A0A7Y0S280-F1
#
_cell.length_a   1.000
_cell.length_b   1.000
_cell.length_c   1.000
_cell.angle_alpha   90.00
_cell.angle_beta   90.00
_cell.angle_gamma   90.00
#
_symmetry.space_group_name_H-M   'P 1'
#
loop_
_entity.id
_entity.type
_entity.pdbx_description
1 polymer ?
#
loop_
_entity_poly.entity_id
_entity_poly.type
_entity_poly.pdbx_seq_one_letter_code
_entity_poly.pdbx_strand_id
1 'polypeptide(L)' 'MRRSKGLPQEKLALLAEIDRSYMSRIERGKINITLEKLYQIADTLGCDVKELLP' A
#
# COMPACT_ATOMS: atom_id res chain seq x y z
N MET A 1 -4.05 -8.79 -0.33
CA MET A 1 -2.68 -8.87 0.21
C MET A 1 -2.58 -8.51 1.70
N ARG A 2 -2.73 -7.24 2.14
CA ARG A 2 -2.59 -6.90 3.57
C ARG A 2 -3.52 -7.71 4.50
N ARG A 3 -4.73 -8.05 4.02
CA ARG A 3 -5.73 -8.83 4.77
C ARG A 3 -5.27 -10.27 5.03
N SER A 4 -4.54 -10.91 4.10
CA SER A 4 -3.99 -12.25 4.35
C SER A 4 -2.86 -12.22 5.38
N LYS A 5 -2.23 -11.06 5.58
CA LYS A 5 -1.25 -10.81 6.65
C LYS A 5 -1.88 -10.26 7.94
N GLY A 6 -3.21 -10.22 8.05
CA GLY A 6 -3.92 -9.66 9.21
C GLY A 6 -3.65 -8.17 9.46
N LEU A 7 -3.17 -7.44 8.45
CA LEU A 7 -2.67 -6.07 8.59
C LEU A 7 -3.81 -5.04 8.36
N PRO A 8 -4.17 -4.23 9.38
CA PRO A 8 -5.14 -3.14 9.22
C PRO A 8 -4.65 -2.06 8.25
N GLN A 9 -5.57 -1.36 7.59
CA GLN A 9 -5.23 -0.30 6.63
C GLN A 9 -4.45 0.84 7.30
N GLU A 10 -4.87 1.23 8.51
CA GLU A 10 -4.20 2.25 9.32
C GLU A 10 -2.78 1.85 9.70
N LYS A 11 -2.58 0.56 10.03
CA LYS A 11 -1.24 0.04 10.33
C LYS A 11 -0.35 0.02 9.09
N LEU A 12 -0.88 -0.35 7.92
CA LEU A 12 -0.14 -0.27 6.66
C LEU A 12 0.23 1.18 6.31
N ALA A 13 -0.71 2.11 6.48
CA ALA A 13 -0.49 3.53 6.23
C ALA A 13 0.63 4.09 7.14
N LEU A 14 0.59 3.76 8.44
CA LEU A 14 1.62 4.13 9.40
C LEU A 14 2.99 3.58 9.02
N LEU A 15 3.08 2.27 8.73
CA LEU A 15 4.35 1.61 8.39
C LEU A 15 4.93 2.09 7.06
N ALA A 16 4.06 2.42 6.09
CA ALA A 16 4.46 2.93 4.79
C ALA A 16 4.62 4.46 4.78
N GLU A 17 4.57 5.14 5.95
CA GLU A 17 4.66 6.60 6.08
C GLU A 17 3.74 7.35 5.08
N ILE A 18 2.52 6.84 4.96
CA ILE A 18 1.49 7.36 4.07
C ILE A 18 0.28 7.78 4.92
N ASP A 19 -0.31 8.92 4.60
CA ASP A 19 -1.56 9.32 5.23
C ASP A 19 -2.66 8.25 5.05
N ARG A 20 -3.38 7.94 6.12
CA ARG A 20 -4.42 6.90 6.12
C ARG A 20 -5.48 7.14 5.04
N SER A 21 -5.91 8.39 4.83
CA SER A 21 -6.90 8.72 3.81
C SER A 21 -6.33 8.53 2.39
N TYR A 22 -5.06 8.86 2.18
CA TYR A 22 -4.33 8.61 0.94
C TYR A 22 -4.22 7.12 0.65
N MET A 23 -3.73 6.31 1.62
CA MET A 23 -3.71 4.83 1.53
C MET A 23 -5.09 4.26 1.17
N SER A 24 -6.15 4.80 1.77
CA SER A 24 -7.52 4.40 1.48
C SER A 24 -7.94 4.64 0.03
N ARG A 25 -7.49 5.75 -0.57
CA ARG A 25 -7.75 6.06 -1.98
C ARG A 25 -6.92 5.19 -2.92
N ILE A 26 -5.67 4.86 -2.55
CA ILE A 26 -4.81 3.91 -3.28
C ILE A 26 -5.46 2.54 -3.36
N GLU A 27 -5.83 1.93 -2.21
CA GLU A 27 -6.40 0.58 -2.18
C GLU A 27 -7.72 0.46 -2.98
N ARG A 28 -8.42 1.58 -3.20
CA ARG A 28 -9.65 1.64 -4.01
C ARG A 28 -9.41 2.02 -5.47
N GLY A 29 -8.16 2.20 -5.90
CA GLY A 29 -7.81 2.63 -7.26
C GLY A 29 -8.37 4.01 -7.63
N LYS A 30 -8.56 4.91 -6.65
CA LYS A 30 -9.14 6.24 -6.88
C LYS A 30 -8.12 7.33 -7.19
N ILE A 31 -6.83 7.00 -7.11
CA ILE A 31 -5.72 7.88 -7.46
C ILE A 31 -4.60 7.07 -8.09
N ASN A 32 -3.82 7.74 -8.92
CA ASN A 32 -2.53 7.23 -9.38
C ASN A 32 -1.45 7.57 -8.35
N ILE A 33 -0.47 6.68 -8.21
CA ILE A 33 0.70 6.88 -7.33
C ILE A 33 1.97 6.85 -8.16
N THR A 34 3.05 7.42 -7.60
CA THR A 34 4.38 7.31 -8.18
C THR A 34 4.93 5.89 -8.01
N LEU A 35 5.93 5.52 -8.83
CA LEU A 35 6.66 4.26 -8.66
C LEU A 35 7.31 4.17 -7.27
N GLU A 36 7.89 5.27 -6.78
CA GLU A 36 8.47 5.35 -5.45
C GLU A 36 7.47 4.92 -4.36
N LYS A 37 6.23 5.45 -4.39
CA LYS A 37 5.19 5.06 -3.44
C LYS A 37 4.75 3.61 -3.62
N LEU A 38 4.71 3.10 -4.86
CA LEU A 38 4.42 1.70 -5.11
C LEU A 38 5.48 0.77 -4.49
N TYR A 39 6.76 1.09 -4.67
CA TYR A 39 7.87 0.35 -4.05
C TYR A 39 7.84 0.43 -2.53
N GLN A 40 7.58 1.61 -1.96
CA GLN A 40 7.44 1.78 -0.51
C GLN A 40 6.33 0.88 0.07
N ILE A 41 5.18 0.79 -0.62
CA ILE A 41 4.06 -0.07 -0.20
C ILE A 41 4.44 -1.54 -0.34
N ALA A 42 5.10 -1.94 -1.43
CA ALA A 42 5.54 -3.32 -1.65
C ALA A 42 6.55 -3.77 -0.57
N ASP A 43 7.52 -2.92 -0.24
CA ASP A 43 8.49 -3.16 0.83
C ASP A 43 7.80 -3.31 2.19
N THR A 44 6.89 -2.38 2.51
CA THR A 44 6.09 -2.45 3.75
C THR A 44 5.23 -3.72 3.83
N LEU A 45 4.69 -4.16 2.69
CA LEU A 45 3.94 -5.39 2.59
C LEU A 45 4.84 -6.62 2.55
N GLY A 46 6.15 -6.49 2.36
CA GLY A 46 7.09 -7.60 2.18
C GLY A 46 6.68 -8.48 1.00
N CYS A 47 6.56 -7.89 -0.18
CA CYS A 47 6.19 -8.57 -1.42
C CYS A 47 6.90 -8.01 -2.66
N ASP A 48 6.84 -8.72 -3.78
CA ASP A 48 7.32 -8.19 -5.05
C ASP A 48 6.37 -7.09 -5.54
N VAL A 49 6.92 -5.99 -6.05
CA VAL A 49 6.15 -4.86 -6.60
C VAL A 49 5.20 -5.28 -7.72
N LYS A 50 5.55 -6.33 -8.47
CA LYS A 50 4.73 -6.89 -9.56
C LYS A 50 3.41 -7.45 -9.06
N GLU A 51 3.33 -7.88 -7.80
CA GLU A 51 2.10 -8.38 -7.18
C GLU A 51 1.07 -7.26 -6.92
N LEU A 52 1.50 -6.00 -7.01
CA LEU A 52 0.64 -4.81 -6.86
C LEU A 52 0.22 -4.19 -8.20
N LEU A 53 0.74 -4.71 -9.32
CA LEU A 53 0.37 -4.27 -10.66
C LEU A 53 -0.89 -5.02 -11.13
N PRO A 54 -1.71 -4.40 -12.01
CA PRO A 54 -2.90 -5.03 -12.57
C PRO A 54 -2.59 -6.22 -13.50
#